data_AF-A0A5K1B5R2-F1
#
_entry.id   AF-A0A5K1B5R2-F1
#
_cell.length_a   1.000
_cell.length_b   1.000
_cell.length_c   1.000
_cell.angle_alpha   90.00
_cell.angle_beta   90.00
_cell.angle_gamma   90.00
#
_symmetry.space_group_name_H-M   'P 1'
#
loop_
_entity.id
_entity.type
_entity.pdbx_description
1 polymer ?
#
loop_
_entity_poly.entity_id
_entity_poly.type
_entity_poly.pdbx_seq_one_letter_code
_entity_poly.pdbx_strand_id
1 'polypeptide(L)' 'GQDLVIGNVGDSRAVLGTRNEDDSLTAVQLTVDLKPNLP' A
#
# COMPACT_ATOMS: atom_id res chain seq x y z
N GLY A 1 -5.50 -20.04 -4.89
CA GLY A 1 -5.43 -18.77 -5.61
C GLY A 1 -6.08 -17.71 -4.76
N GLN A 2 -5.30 -16.72 -4.35
CA GLN A 2 -5.71 -15.49 -3.66
C GLN A 2 -4.50 -14.54 -3.55
N ASP A 3 -3.66 -14.52 -4.58
CA ASP A 3 -2.42 -13.75 -4.57
C ASP A 3 -2.67 -12.37 -5.19
N LEU A 4 -2.29 -11.31 -4.46
CA LEU A 4 -2.27 -9.95 -4.96
C LEU A 4 -0.82 -9.54 -5.22
N VAL A 5 -0.45 -9.39 -6.49
CA VAL A 5 0.91 -9.00 -6.89
C VAL A 5 0.89 -7.57 -7.44
N ILE A 6 1.76 -6.71 -6.91
CA ILE A 6 1.86 -5.30 -7.30
C ILE A 6 3.31 -4.99 -7.65
N GLY A 7 3.52 -4.49 -8.87
CA GLY A 7 4.78 -3.89 -9.31
C GLY A 7 4.63 -2.38 -9.39
N ASN A 8 5.48 -1.63 -8.70
CA ASN A 8 5.51 -0.17 -8.76
C ASN A 8 6.84 0.30 -9.35
N VAL A 9 6.79 1.30 -10.23
CA VAL A 9 7.97 1.97 -10.80
C VAL A 9 7.68 3.47 -10.82
N GLY A 10 8.48 4.24 -10.08
CA GLY A 10 8.31 5.69 -9.95
C GLY A 10 7.76 6.11 -8.59
N ASP A 11 7.09 7.26 -8.54
CA ASP A 11 6.64 7.95 -7.32
C ASP A 11 5.15 7.71 -6.98
N SER A 12 4.50 6.82 -7.74
CA SER A 12 3.13 6.38 -7.47
C SER A 12 3.04 5.59 -6.16
N ARG A 13 1.85 5.57 -5.54
CA ARG A 13 1.57 4.87 -4.29
C ARG A 13 0.32 3.99 -4.41
N ALA A 14 0.40 2.75 -3.92
CA ALA A 14 -0.75 1.87 -3.75
C ALA A 14 -1.04 1.60 -2.27
N VAL A 15 -2.32 1.60 -1.91
CA VAL A 15 -2.84 1.36 -0.57
C VAL A 15 -4.04 0.41 -0.67
N LEU A 16 -4.04 -0.66 0.13
CA LEU A 16 -5.16 -1.59 0.29
C LEU A 16 -6.05 -1.12 1.44
N GLY A 17 -7.34 -0.93 1.15
CA GLY A 17 -8.35 -0.80 2.19
C GLY A 17 -8.72 -2.18 2.73
N THR A 18 -8.51 -2.39 4.03
CA THR A 18 -8.96 -3.58 4.74
C THR A 18 -9.97 -3.18 5.81
N ARG A 19 -10.92 -4.05 6.10
CA ARG A 19 -11.85 -3.85 7.19
C ARG A 19 -11.40 -4.67 8.39
N ASN A 20 -11.29 -4.04 9.56
CA ASN A 20 -10.92 -4.75 10.77
C ASN A 20 -12.13 -5.41 11.43
N GLU A 21 -11.91 -6.04 12.59
CA GLU A 21 -12.96 -6.75 13.36
C GLU A 21 -14.12 -5.83 13.77
N ASP A 22 -13.87 -4.53 13.91
CA ASP A 22 -14.86 -3.51 14.28
C ASP A 22 -15.60 -2.89 13.08
N ASP A 23 -15.53 -3.49 11.88
CA ASP A 23 -16.08 -2.97 10.62
C ASP A 23 -15.45 -1.63 10.15
N SER A 24 -14.41 -1.15 10.84
CA SER A 24 -13.74 0.09 10.51
C SER A 24 -12.79 -0.06 9.32
N LEU A 25 -12.68 0.98 8.50
CA LEU A 25 -11.77 1.00 7.35
C LEU A 25 -10.34 1.29 7.82
N THR A 26 -9.43 0.37 7.50
CA THR A 26 -8.00 0.45 7.78
C THR A 26 -7.22 0.46 6.47
N ALA A 27 -6.07 1.14 6.45
CA ALA A 27 -5.25 1.30 5.26
C ALA A 27 -3.93 0.53 5.42
N VAL A 28 -3.60 -0.33 4.45
CA VAL A 28 -2.33 -1.06 4.37
C VAL A 28 -1.56 -0.59 3.15
N GLN A 29 -0.39 0.01 3.34
CA GLN A 29 0.44 0.47 2.23
C GLN A 29 1.11 -0.72 1.51
N LEU A 30 1.00 -0.76 0.19
CA LEU A 30 1.47 -1.87 -0.64
C LEU A 30 2.75 -1.53 -1.42
N THR A 31 3.11 -0.24 -1.50
CA THR A 31 4.30 0.24 -2.22
C THR A 31 5.16 1.10 -1.32
N VAL A 32 6.49 1.03 -1.46
CA VAL A 32 7.40 2.00 -0.85
C VAL A 32 7.50 3.21 -1.77
N ASP A 33 7.34 4.41 -1.21
CA ASP A 33 7.57 5.66 -1.95
C ASP A 33 9.06 5.78 -2.31
N LEU A 34 9.39 5.83 -3.60
CA LEU A 34 10.76 6.10 -4.06
C LEU A 34 11.04 7.60 -4.11
N LYS A 35 10.91 8.28 -2.96
CA LYS A 35 11.39 9.67 -2.82
C LYS A 35 12.82 9.63 -2.27
N PRO A 36 13.76 10.43 -2.80
CA PRO A 36 15.08 10.53 -2.20
C PRO A 36 14.91 11.05 -0.77
N ASN A 37 15.37 10.27 0.21
CA ASN A 37 15.40 10.68 1.60
C ASN A 37 16.37 11.88 1.68
N LEU A 38 15.83 13.10 1.70
CA LEU A 38 16.63 14.29 2.02
C LEU A 38 16.92 14.25 3.54
N PRO A 39 18.17 14.45 3.98
CA PRO A 39 18.53 14.48 5.40
C PRO A 39 17.86 15.63 6.16
#